data_AF-A0A355REQ7-F1
#
_entry.id   AF-A0A355REQ7-F1
#
_cell.length_a   1.000
_cell.length_b   1.000
_cell.length_c   1.000
_cell.angle_alpha   90.00
_cell.angle_beta   90.00
_cell.angle_gamma   90.00
#
_symmetry.space_group_name_H-M   'P 1'
#
loop_
_entity.id
_entity.type
_entity.pdbx_description
1 polymer ?
#
loop_
_entity_poly.entity_id
_entity_poly.type
_entity_poly.pdbx_seq_one_letter_code
_entity_poly.pdbx_strand_id
1 'polypeptide(L)' 'MKGFSEQWGDLPDYILGITKEIWEGRGLATLNHYYAENIPMRFPEGV' A
#
# COMPACT_ATOMS: atom_id res chain seq x y z
N MET A 1 -7.03 2.53 -14.22
CA MET A 1 -8.03 2.93 -13.20
C MET A 1 -7.99 4.45 -13.00
N LYS A 2 -9.12 5.16 -12.86
CA LYS A 2 -9.10 6.62 -12.60
C LYS A 2 -8.52 6.91 -11.21
N GLY A 3 -7.45 7.70 -11.13
CA GLY A 3 -6.82 8.07 -9.86
C GLY A 3 -5.79 7.07 -9.31
N PHE A 4 -5.43 6.04 -10.07
CA PHE A 4 -4.36 5.11 -9.73
C PHE A 4 -3.27 5.14 -10.81
N SER A 5 -2.06 4.74 -10.42
CA SER A 5 -0.92 4.61 -11.33
C SER A 5 -1.23 3.67 -12.51
N GLU A 6 -0.75 4.01 -13.69
CA GLU A 6 -0.91 3.22 -14.94
C GLU A 6 -0.19 1.86 -14.88
N GLN A 7 0.65 1.65 -13.87
CA GLN A 7 1.37 0.39 -13.65
C GLN A 7 0.47 -0.78 -13.22
N TRP A 8 -0.81 -0.52 -12.90
CA TRP A 8 -1.75 -1.53 -12.40
C TRP A 8 -2.91 -1.75 -13.40
N GLY A 9 -3.14 -3.01 -13.75
CA GLY A 9 -4.17 -3.39 -14.73
C GLY A 9 -5.59 -3.26 -14.18
N ASP A 10 -5.80 -3.67 -12.94
CA ASP A 10 -7.07 -3.63 -12.24
C ASP A 10 -6.89 -3.45 -10.71
N LEU A 11 -8.01 -3.44 -9.97
CA LEU A 11 -7.99 -3.22 -8.53
C LEU A 11 -7.33 -4.39 -7.76
N PRO A 12 -7.65 -5.67 -8.05
CA PRO A 12 -6.91 -6.80 -7.46
C PRO A 12 -5.40 -6.72 -7.67
N ASP A 13 -4.96 -6.41 -8.89
CA ASP A 13 -3.55 -6.26 -9.25
C ASP A 13 -2.89 -5.14 -8.45
N TYR A 14 -3.55 -3.99 -8.31
CA TYR A 14 -3.11 -2.91 -7.43
C TYR A 14 -2.91 -3.38 -5.98
N ILE A 15 -3.91 -4.03 -5.38
CA ILE A 15 -3.86 -4.44 -3.97
C ILE A 15 -2.72 -5.45 -3.74
N LEU A 16 -2.61 -6.45 -4.60
CA LEU A 16 -1.57 -7.47 -4.49
C LEU A 16 -0.18 -6.89 -4.76
N GLY A 17 -0.07 -6.01 -5.75
CA GLY A 17 1.16 -5.33 -6.11
C GLY A 17 1.75 -4.48 -4.99
N ILE A 18 0.95 -3.57 -4.42
CA ILE A 18 1.42 -2.72 -3.31
C ILE A 18 1.73 -3.55 -2.06
N THR A 19 0.95 -4.60 -1.79
CA THR A 19 1.18 -5.49 -0.63
C THR A 19 2.51 -6.21 -0.78
N LYS A 20 2.80 -6.73 -1.97
CA LYS A 20 4.09 -7.35 -2.28
C LYS A 20 5.25 -6.37 -2.15
N GLU A 21 5.11 -5.17 -2.69
CA GLU A 21 6.14 -4.13 -2.63
C GLU A 21 6.48 -3.74 -1.18
N ILE A 22 5.47 -3.53 -0.34
CA ILE A 22 5.64 -3.15 1.06
C ILE A 22 6.28 -4.30 1.86
N TRP A 23 5.73 -5.52 1.78
CA TRP A 23 6.07 -6.60 2.70
C TRP A 23 7.18 -7.51 2.18
N GLU A 24 7.13 -7.95 0.93
CA GLU A 24 8.15 -8.83 0.35
C GLU A 24 9.38 -8.03 -0.12
N GLY A 25 9.15 -6.81 -0.64
CA GLY A 25 10.20 -5.88 -1.05
C GLY A 25 10.84 -5.11 0.11
N ARG A 26 10.35 -5.28 1.34
CA ARG A 26 10.73 -4.48 2.53
C ARG A 26 10.62 -2.97 2.30
N GLY A 27 9.71 -2.56 1.42
CA GLY A 27 9.51 -1.18 1.00
C GLY A 27 8.69 -0.35 2.00
N LEU A 28 8.94 -0.43 3.31
CA LEU A 28 8.11 0.26 4.33
C LEU A 28 7.95 1.77 4.07
N ALA A 29 8.92 2.42 3.45
CA ALA A 29 8.83 3.84 3.09
C ALA A 29 7.70 4.15 2.10
N THR A 30 7.30 3.17 1.27
CA THR A 30 6.26 3.33 0.23
C THR A 30 4.86 3.41 0.83
N LEU A 31 4.70 3.10 2.12
CA LEU A 31 3.47 3.38 2.87
C LEU A 31 3.06 4.87 2.77
N ASN A 32 4.02 5.80 2.77
CA ASN A 32 3.73 7.24 2.63
C ASN A 32 3.19 7.62 1.25
N HIS A 33 3.40 6.77 0.24
CA HIS A 33 2.90 6.98 -1.11
C HIS A 33 1.49 6.42 -1.29
N TYR A 34 1.23 5.24 -0.70
CA TYR A 34 -0.03 4.52 -0.89
C TYR A 34 -1.11 4.86 0.13
N TYR A 35 -0.72 5.28 1.33
CA TYR A 35 -1.66 5.57 2.41
C TYR A 35 -1.79 7.07 2.69
N ALA A 36 -2.98 7.46 3.16
CA ALA A 36 -3.24 8.82 3.59
C ALA A 36 -2.44 9.16 4.87
N GLU A 37 -2.03 10.42 5.00
CA GLU A 37 -1.18 10.94 6.08
C GLU A 37 -1.66 10.55 7.49
N ASN A 38 -2.98 10.54 7.71
CA ASN A 38 -3.59 10.31 9.02
C ASN A 38 -4.26 8.93 9.13
N ILE A 39 -3.72 7.91 8.45
CA ILE A 39 -4.28 6.56 8.56
C ILE A 39 -4.05 6.00 9.97
N PRO A 40 -5.11 5.51 10.67
CA PRO A 40 -4.94 4.84 11.94
C PRO A 40 -4.24 3.48 11.71
N MET A 41 -2.98 3.38 12.12
CA MET A 41 -2.23 2.12 12.17
C MET A 41 -2.61 1.35 13.44
N ARG A 42 -2.83 0.04 13.31
CA ARG A 42 -3.10 -0.86 14.43
C ARG A 42 -2.01 -1.92 14.46
N PHE A 43 -1.24 -1.95 15.54
CA PHE A 43 -0.26 -2.99 15.78
C PHE A 43 -0.84 -4.04 16.73
N PRO A 44 -0.35 -5.29 16.70
CA PRO A 44 -0.75 -6.33 17.64
C PRO A 44 -0.55 -5.92 19.11
N GLU A 45 0.41 -5.03 19.36
CA GLU A 45 0.73 -4.49 20.69
C GLU A 45 -0.28 -3.44 21.18
N GLY A 46 -1.22 -3.03 20.33
CA GLY A 46 -2.20 -1.98 20.62
C GLY A 46 -1.90 -0.66 19.89
N VAL A 47 -2.50 0.42 20.40
CA VAL A 47 -2.10 1.81 20.12
C VAL A 47 -1.10 2.21 21.19
#